data_AF-A0A7S1CG22-F1
#
_entry.id   AF-A0A7S1CG22-F1
#
_cell.length_a   1.000
_cell.length_b   1.000
_cell.length_c   1.000
_cell.angle_alpha   90.00
_cell.angle_beta   90.00
_cell.angle_gamma   90.00
#
_symmetry.space_group_name_H-M   'P 1'
#
loop_
_entity.id
_entity.type
_entity.pdbx_description
1 polymer ?
#
loop_
_entity_poly.entity_id
_entity_poly.type
_entity_poly.pdbx_seq_one_letter_code
_entity_poly.pdbx_strand_id
1 'polypeptide(L)'
;RQGLYKATSTQIKVDLRDVLEVDEAARTVRVEPLVTMKQLSDTLVPLGWTLPVMPELDDLTVGGLISGCGVETSSHRYGMFQHTCVALEVVTAEPRVITCTADNEHSDLFFAFPWSHGTLGFLVSATIRIVPAKSHVRLTYSPYVRREEGAAALLAAARDADGDVDFVEALGFGEGMVVMTAQLVDYAEASAEDRARVNRIGRWYKPWFFSHARSFLEAAQASSSSSPASS
;
A
#
# COMPACT_ATOMS: atom_id res chain seq x y z
N ARG A 1 -15.20 -9.21 25.45
CA ARG A 1 -15.95 -8.19 26.22
C ARG A 1 -16.45 -7.14 25.23
N GLN A 2 -17.74 -7.13 24.90
CA GLN A 2 -18.33 -6.05 24.09
C GLN A 2 -18.49 -4.83 25.01
N GLY A 3 -17.95 -3.67 24.65
CA GLY A 3 -18.03 -2.47 25.48
C GLY A 3 -19.47 -1.98 25.60
N LEU A 4 -19.97 -1.83 26.84
CA LEU A 4 -21.34 -1.36 27.14
C LEU A 4 -21.72 -0.06 26.42
N TYR A 5 -20.75 0.81 26.13
CA TYR A 5 -20.96 2.08 25.43
C TYR A 5 -21.51 1.93 24.00
N LYS A 6 -21.25 0.80 23.31
CA LYS A 6 -21.79 0.54 21.97
C LYS A 6 -23.29 0.20 21.98
N ALA A 7 -23.81 -0.22 23.14
CA ALA A 7 -25.22 -0.57 23.31
C ALA A 7 -26.09 0.62 23.72
N THR A 8 -25.50 1.67 24.31
CA THR A 8 -26.21 2.86 24.78
C THR A 8 -26.04 4.09 23.89
N SER A 9 -25.14 4.05 22.91
CA SER A 9 -24.93 5.15 21.95
C SER A 9 -25.92 5.08 20.79
N THR A 10 -26.37 6.26 20.35
CA THR A 10 -27.17 6.37 19.11
C THR A 10 -26.25 6.07 17.93
N GLN A 11 -26.53 4.99 17.22
CA GLN A 11 -25.77 4.61 16.03
C GLN A 11 -26.28 5.36 14.82
N ILE A 12 -25.44 6.23 14.26
CA ILE A 12 -25.71 6.88 12.98
C ILE A 12 -25.18 5.95 11.89
N LYS A 13 -26.07 5.49 11.01
CA LYS A 13 -25.66 4.75 9.82
C LYS A 13 -25.16 5.75 8.79
N VAL A 14 -23.87 5.66 8.49
CA VAL A 14 -23.22 6.43 7.43
C VAL A 14 -23.00 5.43 6.29
N ASP A 15 -23.72 5.59 5.18
CA ASP A 15 -23.65 4.69 4.03
C ASP A 15 -23.03 5.40 2.82
N LEU A 16 -21.79 5.86 3.01
CA LEU A 16 -21.05 6.65 2.03
C LEU A 16 -20.00 5.74 1.37
N ARG A 17 -20.31 5.19 0.18
CA ARG A 17 -19.55 4.15 -0.56
C ARG A 17 -19.26 4.49 -2.02
N ASP A 18 -19.49 5.73 -2.42
CA ASP A 18 -19.38 6.15 -3.80
C ASP A 18 -18.00 6.76 -4.12
N VAL A 19 -17.51 6.45 -5.31
CA VAL A 19 -16.43 7.21 -5.94
C VAL A 19 -17.07 8.44 -6.56
N LEU A 20 -16.77 9.61 -6.01
CA LEU A 20 -17.46 10.85 -6.34
C LEU A 20 -16.93 11.45 -7.64
N GLU A 21 -15.60 11.46 -7.82
CA GLU A 21 -14.95 12.12 -8.94
C GLU A 21 -13.54 11.58 -9.17
N VAL A 22 -13.15 11.41 -10.44
CA VAL A 22 -11.78 11.17 -10.86
C VAL A 22 -11.34 12.35 -11.72
N ASP A 23 -10.35 13.12 -11.26
CA ASP A 23 -9.78 14.24 -11.98
C ASP A 23 -8.39 13.85 -12.51
N GLU A 24 -8.32 13.53 -13.81
CA GLU A 24 -7.09 13.14 -14.48
C GLU A 24 -6.11 14.30 -14.67
N ALA A 25 -6.62 15.55 -14.71
CA ALA A 25 -5.79 16.74 -14.87
C ALA A 25 -5.10 17.10 -13.56
N ALA A 26 -5.84 17.07 -12.45
CA ALA A 26 -5.29 17.26 -11.11
C ALA A 26 -4.58 16.00 -10.56
N ARG A 27 -4.79 14.83 -11.21
CA ARG A 27 -4.35 13.51 -10.74
C ARG A 27 -4.83 13.22 -9.33
N THR A 28 -6.12 13.35 -9.13
CA THR A 28 -6.78 13.05 -7.86
C THR A 28 -8.04 12.22 -8.06
N VAL A 29 -8.40 11.48 -7.03
CA VAL A 29 -9.71 10.81 -6.92
C VAL A 29 -10.37 11.26 -5.63
N ARG A 30 -11.63 11.68 -5.70
CA ARG A 30 -12.44 12.04 -4.55
C ARG A 30 -13.43 10.92 -4.28
N VAL A 31 -13.43 10.44 -3.04
CA VAL A 31 -14.18 9.24 -2.63
C VAL A 31 -14.80 9.41 -1.26
N GLU A 32 -15.83 8.63 -1.04
CA GLU A 32 -16.47 8.47 0.25
C GLU A 32 -15.70 7.48 1.16
N PRO A 33 -15.82 7.58 2.49
CA PRO A 33 -15.01 6.85 3.46
C PRO A 33 -15.16 5.32 3.40
N LEU A 34 -16.30 4.78 2.97
CA LEU A 34 -16.52 3.33 2.90
C LEU A 34 -16.22 2.73 1.53
N VAL A 35 -15.71 3.53 0.58
CA VAL A 35 -15.17 2.99 -0.67
C VAL A 35 -14.04 2.02 -0.34
N THR A 36 -14.10 0.81 -0.91
CA THR A 36 -13.09 -0.23 -0.71
C THR A 36 -11.92 -0.10 -1.69
N MET A 37 -10.78 -0.70 -1.35
CA MET A 37 -9.61 -0.73 -2.25
C MET A 37 -9.92 -1.46 -3.55
N LYS A 38 -10.79 -2.47 -3.51
CA LYS A 38 -11.30 -3.12 -4.72
C LYS A 38 -12.09 -2.15 -5.60
N GLN A 39 -13.02 -1.38 -5.04
CA GLN A 39 -13.79 -0.40 -5.81
C GLN A 39 -12.88 0.64 -6.45
N LEU A 40 -11.86 1.12 -5.73
CA LEU A 40 -10.87 2.04 -6.28
C LEU A 40 -10.06 1.41 -7.41
N SER A 41 -9.58 0.19 -7.24
CA SER A 41 -8.82 -0.52 -8.27
C SER A 41 -9.67 -0.77 -9.53
N ASP A 42 -10.90 -1.25 -9.36
CA ASP A 42 -11.83 -1.49 -10.47
C ASP A 42 -12.20 -0.19 -11.22
N THR A 43 -12.15 0.97 -10.54
CA THR A 43 -12.45 2.28 -11.14
C THR A 43 -11.22 2.90 -11.82
N LEU A 44 -10.06 2.90 -11.15
CA LEU A 44 -8.88 3.64 -11.58
C LEU A 44 -8.04 2.87 -12.60
N VAL A 45 -7.87 1.55 -12.43
CA VAL A 45 -6.99 0.75 -13.30
C VAL A 45 -7.42 0.78 -14.76
N PRO A 46 -8.72 0.68 -15.13
CA PRO A 46 -9.17 0.82 -16.51
C PRO A 46 -8.88 2.19 -17.13
N LEU A 47 -8.78 3.23 -16.30
CA LEU A 47 -8.42 4.60 -16.70
C LEU A 47 -6.89 4.80 -16.79
N GLY A 48 -6.09 3.78 -16.48
CA GLY A 48 -4.63 3.89 -16.47
C GLY A 48 -4.06 4.51 -15.20
N TRP A 49 -4.83 4.55 -14.11
CA TRP A 49 -4.44 5.15 -12.83
C TRP A 49 -4.46 4.12 -11.69
N THR A 50 -3.67 4.38 -10.65
CA THR A 50 -3.68 3.62 -9.39
C THR A 50 -3.37 4.54 -8.21
N LEU A 51 -3.53 4.05 -6.99
CA LEU A 51 -3.12 4.76 -5.79
C LEU A 51 -1.60 4.65 -5.59
N PRO A 52 -0.92 5.70 -5.09
CA PRO A 52 0.50 5.62 -4.76
C PRO A 52 0.79 4.58 -3.66
N VAL A 53 -0.14 4.43 -2.72
CA VAL A 53 -0.11 3.45 -1.62
C VAL A 53 -1.38 2.63 -1.76
N MET A 54 -1.26 1.40 -2.28
CA MET A 54 -2.40 0.50 -2.52
C MET A 54 -2.34 -0.68 -1.55
N PRO A 55 -3.27 -0.76 -0.58
CA PRO A 55 -3.32 -1.88 0.35
C PRO A 55 -3.67 -3.22 -0.27
N GLU A 56 -3.11 -4.30 0.31
CA GLU A 56 -3.22 -5.65 -0.25
C GLU A 56 -4.63 -6.25 -0.17
N LEU A 57 -5.46 -5.79 0.78
CA LEU A 57 -6.78 -6.36 1.05
C LEU A 57 -7.89 -5.53 0.41
N ASP A 58 -8.62 -6.18 -0.51
CA ASP A 58 -9.73 -5.62 -1.29
C ASP A 58 -10.82 -4.93 -0.44
N ASP A 59 -11.12 -5.49 0.74
CA ASP A 59 -12.22 -5.05 1.61
C ASP A 59 -11.85 -3.86 2.54
N LEU A 60 -10.58 -3.44 2.55
CA LEU A 60 -10.16 -2.28 3.34
C LEU A 60 -10.80 -1.00 2.78
N THR A 61 -11.29 -0.15 3.67
CA THR A 61 -11.95 1.10 3.30
C THR A 61 -11.01 2.30 3.43
N VAL A 62 -11.24 3.31 2.59
CA VAL A 62 -10.48 4.57 2.59
C VAL A 62 -10.46 5.22 3.97
N GLY A 63 -11.62 5.37 4.60
CA GLY A 63 -11.75 6.00 5.91
C GLY A 63 -11.05 5.20 7.02
N GLY A 64 -11.03 3.87 6.92
CA GLY A 64 -10.30 3.00 7.82
C GLY A 64 -8.78 3.19 7.71
N LEU A 65 -8.27 3.30 6.48
CA LEU A 65 -6.84 3.49 6.21
C LEU A 65 -6.35 4.87 6.66
N ILE A 66 -7.18 5.91 6.48
CA ILE A 66 -6.86 7.27 6.95
C ILE A 66 -6.91 7.34 8.48
N SER A 67 -7.98 6.84 9.10
CA SER A 67 -8.22 7.01 10.54
C SER A 67 -7.42 6.04 11.42
N GLY A 68 -7.00 4.90 10.87
CA GLY A 68 -6.25 3.86 11.58
C GLY A 68 -4.77 3.95 11.28
N CYS A 69 -4.32 3.18 10.29
CA CYS A 69 -2.95 3.20 9.76
C CYS A 69 -2.98 2.47 8.41
N GLY A 70 -2.49 3.11 7.35
CA GLY A 70 -2.31 2.49 6.04
C GLY A 70 -0.85 2.55 5.64
N VAL A 71 -0.16 1.41 5.68
CA VAL A 71 1.25 1.28 5.30
C VAL A 71 1.36 0.13 4.32
N GLU A 72 2.12 0.34 3.26
CA GLU A 72 2.37 -0.68 2.24
C GLU A 72 3.80 -0.61 1.73
N THR A 73 4.15 -1.51 0.82
CA THR A 73 5.50 -1.69 0.26
C THR A 73 6.03 -0.47 -0.49
N SER A 74 5.15 0.41 -0.98
CA SER A 74 5.50 1.70 -1.60
C SER A 74 5.57 2.87 -0.61
N SER A 75 5.25 2.65 0.68
CA SER A 75 5.23 3.72 1.68
C SER A 75 6.60 4.32 2.00
N HIS A 76 7.69 3.64 1.67
CA HIS A 76 9.03 4.22 1.77
C HIS A 76 9.21 5.44 0.85
N ARG A 77 8.49 5.47 -0.29
CA ARG A 77 8.53 6.53 -1.29
C ARG A 77 7.43 7.58 -1.08
N TYR A 78 6.20 7.14 -0.83
CA TYR A 78 5.02 8.02 -0.77
C TYR A 78 4.56 8.37 0.65
N GLY A 79 5.22 7.81 1.67
CA GLY A 79 4.73 7.81 3.04
C GLY A 79 3.56 6.86 3.25
N MET A 80 2.92 6.98 4.41
CA MET A 80 1.67 6.26 4.72
C MET A 80 0.49 6.76 3.88
N PHE A 81 -0.60 5.99 3.83
CA PHE A 81 -1.80 6.28 3.04
C PHE A 81 -2.36 7.70 3.27
N GLN A 82 -2.38 8.21 4.50
CA GLN A 82 -2.85 9.58 4.76
C GLN A 82 -1.99 10.66 4.08
N HIS A 83 -0.70 10.42 3.82
CA HIS A 83 0.16 11.39 3.16
C HIS A 83 -0.16 11.54 1.67
N THR A 84 -0.89 10.57 1.09
CA THR A 84 -1.38 10.66 -0.30
C THR A 84 -2.68 11.46 -0.40
N CYS A 85 -3.33 11.78 0.72
CA CYS A 85 -4.51 12.64 0.76
C CYS A 85 -4.13 14.10 0.50
N VAL A 86 -4.99 14.81 -0.22
CA VAL A 86 -4.86 16.24 -0.56
C VAL A 86 -5.89 17.08 0.19
N ALA A 87 -7.09 16.53 0.38
CA ALA A 87 -8.16 17.18 1.11
C ALA A 87 -9.01 16.12 1.84
N LEU A 88 -9.55 16.49 3.00
CA LEU A 88 -10.53 15.71 3.73
C LEU A 88 -11.75 16.58 3.99
N GLU A 89 -12.94 15.99 3.92
CA GLU A 89 -14.18 16.63 4.37
C GLU A 89 -14.64 15.91 5.64
N VAL A 90 -14.78 16.67 6.72
CA VAL A 90 -15.08 16.15 8.05
C VAL A 90 -16.26 16.88 8.65
N VAL A 91 -17.24 16.12 9.16
CA VAL A 91 -18.31 16.64 10.01
C VAL A 91 -17.83 16.56 11.45
N THR A 92 -17.68 17.72 12.09
CA THR A 92 -17.25 17.81 13.49
C THR A 92 -18.44 17.80 14.45
N ALA A 93 -18.21 18.08 15.73
CA ALA A 93 -19.30 18.25 16.71
C ALA A 93 -20.18 19.47 16.42
N GLU A 94 -19.63 20.48 15.73
CA GLU A 94 -20.43 21.55 15.17
C GLU A 94 -21.10 21.05 13.90
N PRO A 95 -22.39 21.39 13.64
CA PRO A 95 -23.17 20.86 12.52
C PRO A 95 -22.74 21.51 11.19
N ARG A 96 -21.47 21.38 10.83
CA ARG A 96 -20.82 21.95 9.66
C ARG A 96 -19.88 20.91 9.06
N VAL A 97 -19.85 20.89 7.72
CA VAL A 97 -18.82 20.17 6.97
C VAL A 97 -17.61 21.10 6.86
N ILE A 98 -16.46 20.62 7.29
CA ILE A 98 -15.19 21.32 7.17
C ILE A 98 -14.37 20.62 6.10
N THR A 99 -13.99 21.35 5.06
CA THR A 99 -12.96 20.91 4.11
C THR A 99 -11.61 21.33 4.67
N CYS A 100 -10.76 20.36 5.00
CA CYS A 100 -9.41 20.61 5.48
C CYS A 100 -8.37 20.16 4.46
N THR A 101 -7.37 21.01 4.26
CA THR A 101 -6.21 20.79 3.39
C THR A 101 -4.95 21.19 4.16
N ALA A 102 -3.78 20.84 3.63
CA ALA A 102 -2.51 21.20 4.28
C ALA A 102 -2.24 22.71 4.34
N ASP A 103 -2.91 23.50 3.50
CA ASP A 103 -2.62 24.91 3.20
C ASP A 103 -3.75 25.90 3.56
N ASN A 104 -4.85 25.44 4.16
CA ASN A 104 -5.97 26.30 4.56
C ASN A 104 -6.06 26.52 6.09
N GLU A 105 -7.05 27.29 6.55
CA GLU A 105 -7.25 27.56 7.99
C GLU A 105 -7.57 26.32 8.85
N HIS A 106 -7.80 25.16 8.23
CA HIS A 106 -8.13 23.90 8.88
C HIS A 106 -7.00 22.87 8.80
N SER A 107 -5.77 23.31 8.50
CA SER A 107 -4.58 22.45 8.42
C SER A 107 -4.36 21.61 9.68
N ASP A 108 -4.65 22.16 10.86
CA ASP A 108 -4.51 21.44 12.13
C ASP A 108 -5.40 20.19 12.16
N LEU A 109 -6.65 20.30 11.65
CA LEU A 109 -7.54 19.16 11.54
C LEU A 109 -7.07 18.19 10.45
N PHE A 110 -6.55 18.70 9.33
CA PHE A 110 -6.00 17.84 8.26
C PHE A 110 -4.86 16.95 8.76
N PHE A 111 -3.95 17.48 9.58
CA PHE A 111 -2.84 16.70 10.15
C PHE A 111 -3.23 15.87 11.38
N ALA A 112 -4.24 16.29 12.16
CA ALA A 112 -4.69 15.58 13.35
C ALA A 112 -5.71 14.47 13.06
N PHE A 113 -6.44 14.54 11.93
CA PHE A 113 -7.48 13.57 11.59
C PHE A 113 -6.94 12.14 11.37
N PRO A 114 -5.83 11.94 10.64
CA PRO A 114 -5.23 10.62 10.56
C PRO A 114 -4.89 10.08 11.94
N TRP A 115 -5.07 8.76 12.15
CA TRP A 115 -4.82 8.10 13.44
C TRP A 115 -5.77 8.51 14.58
N SER A 116 -6.78 9.34 14.30
CA SER A 116 -7.79 9.71 15.29
C SER A 116 -8.73 8.56 15.66
N HIS A 117 -8.73 7.45 14.92
CA HIS A 117 -9.70 6.36 15.06
C HIS A 117 -11.16 6.84 15.04
N GLY A 118 -11.45 7.93 14.31
CA GLY A 118 -12.78 8.52 14.19
C GLY A 118 -13.23 9.33 15.40
N THR A 119 -12.31 9.76 16.28
CA THR A 119 -12.65 10.53 17.49
C THR A 119 -12.82 12.03 17.25
N LEU A 120 -12.29 12.56 16.15
CA LEU A 120 -12.32 13.99 15.83
C LEU A 120 -13.52 14.41 14.97
N GLY A 121 -14.24 13.45 14.39
CA GLY A 121 -15.41 13.70 13.56
C GLY A 121 -15.71 12.55 12.60
N PHE A 122 -16.73 12.74 11.77
CA PHE A 122 -17.08 11.82 10.69
C PHE A 122 -16.40 12.26 9.41
N LEU A 123 -15.49 11.44 8.88
CA LEU A 123 -14.99 11.62 7.52
C LEU A 123 -16.15 11.37 6.56
N VAL A 124 -16.43 12.31 5.66
CA VAL A 124 -17.49 12.20 4.65
C VAL A 124 -16.93 12.13 3.23
N SER A 125 -15.77 12.75 2.99
CA SER A 125 -15.06 12.63 1.71
C SER A 125 -13.55 12.72 1.92
N ALA A 126 -12.79 12.04 1.07
CA ALA A 126 -11.34 12.17 0.97
C ALA A 126 -10.93 12.34 -0.49
N THR A 127 -10.06 13.31 -0.76
CA THR A 127 -9.42 13.50 -2.06
C THR A 127 -7.99 12.97 -1.97
N ILE A 128 -7.66 12.01 -2.83
CA ILE A 128 -6.42 11.22 -2.78
C ILE A 128 -5.67 11.40 -4.10
N ARG A 129 -4.35 11.56 -4.06
CA ARG A 129 -3.52 11.58 -5.28
C ARG A 129 -3.54 10.23 -5.98
N ILE A 130 -3.50 10.24 -7.30
CA ILE A 130 -3.35 9.04 -8.14
C ILE A 130 -2.05 9.11 -8.94
N VAL A 131 -1.49 7.95 -9.28
CA VAL A 131 -0.28 7.79 -10.08
C VAL A 131 -0.57 6.90 -11.29
N PRO A 132 0.20 7.01 -12.39
CA PRO A 132 0.00 6.15 -13.54
C PRO A 132 0.12 4.67 -13.17
N ALA A 133 -0.86 3.87 -13.58
CA ALA A 133 -0.79 2.43 -13.48
C ALA A 133 0.11 1.87 -14.59
N LYS A 134 0.91 0.87 -14.25
CA LYS A 134 1.69 0.09 -15.21
C LYS A 134 1.14 -1.32 -15.31
N SER A 135 1.30 -1.93 -16.47
CA SER A 135 0.69 -3.25 -16.74
C SER A 135 1.29 -4.40 -15.93
N HIS A 136 2.55 -4.31 -15.52
CA HIS A 136 3.29 -5.38 -14.87
C HIS A 136 4.20 -4.84 -13.76
N VAL A 137 4.63 -5.74 -12.89
CA VAL A 137 5.64 -5.47 -11.85
C VAL A 137 6.82 -6.40 -12.10
N ARG A 138 8.03 -5.84 -12.27
CA ARG A 138 9.28 -6.62 -12.26
C ARG A 138 9.71 -6.78 -10.81
N LEU A 139 9.82 -8.02 -10.36
CA LEU A 139 10.16 -8.35 -8.98
C LEU A 139 11.52 -9.06 -8.91
N THR A 140 12.39 -8.58 -8.03
CA THR A 140 13.72 -9.15 -7.77
C THR A 140 13.73 -9.77 -6.39
N TYR A 141 14.10 -11.05 -6.30
CA TYR A 141 14.25 -11.79 -5.04
C TYR A 141 15.72 -11.85 -4.64
N SER A 142 16.05 -11.27 -3.49
CA SER A 142 17.40 -11.30 -2.91
C SER A 142 17.38 -12.11 -1.61
N PRO A 143 17.78 -13.39 -1.64
CA PRO A 143 17.82 -14.22 -0.44
C PRO A 143 19.06 -13.91 0.42
N TYR A 144 18.85 -13.82 1.74
CA TYR A 144 19.88 -13.61 2.74
C TYR A 144 19.80 -14.71 3.80
N VAL A 145 20.88 -15.48 3.95
CA VAL A 145 20.95 -16.56 4.96
C VAL A 145 20.95 -15.99 6.38
N ARG A 146 21.51 -14.78 6.56
CA ARG A 146 21.55 -14.07 7.83
C ARG A 146 20.59 -12.89 7.82
N ARG A 147 19.71 -12.82 8.82
CA ARG A 147 18.71 -11.75 8.96
C ARG A 147 19.33 -10.37 9.09
N GLU A 148 20.50 -10.23 9.71
CA GLU A 148 21.15 -8.92 9.85
C GLU A 148 21.51 -8.31 8.49
N GLU A 149 22.03 -9.14 7.58
CA GLU A 149 22.39 -8.73 6.22
C GLU A 149 21.15 -8.38 5.41
N GLY A 150 20.11 -9.21 5.49
CA GLY A 150 18.84 -8.92 4.81
C GLY A 150 18.16 -7.67 5.35
N ALA A 151 18.20 -7.41 6.65
CA ALA A 151 17.66 -6.20 7.25
C ALA A 151 18.44 -4.95 6.77
N ALA A 152 19.77 -5.04 6.70
CA ALA A 152 20.59 -3.96 6.15
C ALA A 152 20.26 -3.69 4.66
N ALA A 153 20.10 -4.74 3.86
CA ALA A 153 19.72 -4.63 2.46
C ALA A 153 18.30 -4.06 2.27
N LEU A 154 17.33 -4.47 3.09
CA LEU A 154 15.98 -3.92 3.10
C LEU A 154 16.00 -2.41 3.39
N LEU A 155 16.74 -1.99 4.41
CA LEU A 155 16.89 -0.58 4.77
C LEU A 155 17.61 0.22 3.68
N ALA A 156 18.61 -0.37 3.03
CA ALA A 156 19.29 0.26 1.90
C ALA A 156 18.33 0.46 0.71
N ALA A 157 17.55 -0.56 0.35
CA ALA A 157 16.56 -0.48 -0.71
C ALA A 157 15.43 0.51 -0.39
N ALA A 158 14.95 0.54 0.86
CA ALA A 158 13.92 1.49 1.29
C ALA A 158 14.42 2.95 1.33
N ARG A 159 15.74 3.16 1.37
CA ARG A 159 16.38 4.48 1.32
C ARG A 159 16.95 4.79 -0.06
N ASP A 160 16.58 4.01 -1.07
CA ASP A 160 17.05 4.21 -2.44
C ASP A 160 16.78 5.66 -2.89
N ALA A 161 17.87 6.42 -3.04
CA ALA A 161 17.82 7.84 -3.38
C ALA A 161 17.63 8.04 -4.89
N ASP A 162 17.98 7.03 -5.69
CA ASP A 162 17.82 7.07 -7.14
C ASP A 162 16.34 6.91 -7.52
N GLY A 163 15.53 6.33 -6.62
CA GLY A 163 14.09 6.20 -6.77
C GLY A 163 13.71 5.18 -7.84
N ASP A 164 14.60 4.23 -8.09
CA ASP A 164 14.43 3.15 -9.07
C ASP A 164 13.57 2.02 -8.49
N VAL A 165 13.37 1.96 -7.17
CA VAL A 165 12.52 0.95 -6.54
C VAL A 165 11.16 1.54 -6.19
N ASP A 166 10.08 0.97 -6.75
CA ASP A 166 8.70 1.37 -6.45
C ASP A 166 8.16 0.67 -5.19
N PHE A 167 8.57 -0.58 -4.97
CA PHE A 167 8.09 -1.42 -3.86
C PHE A 167 9.25 -2.15 -3.19
N VAL A 168 9.26 -2.14 -1.85
CA VAL A 168 10.26 -2.83 -1.04
C VAL A 168 9.55 -3.63 0.05
N GLU A 169 9.88 -4.91 0.17
CA GLU A 169 9.34 -5.79 1.21
C GLU A 169 10.33 -6.90 1.58
N ALA A 170 10.12 -7.56 2.71
CA ALA A 170 10.87 -8.74 3.08
C ALA A 170 10.00 -9.80 3.76
N LEU A 171 10.31 -11.07 3.48
CA LEU A 171 9.76 -12.22 4.20
C LEU A 171 10.86 -12.91 5.00
N GLY A 172 10.65 -13.01 6.32
CA GLY A 172 11.56 -13.71 7.22
C GLY A 172 11.24 -15.21 7.30
N PHE A 173 12.28 -16.04 7.26
CA PHE A 173 12.20 -17.50 7.37
C PHE A 173 13.27 -18.02 8.34
N GLY A 174 12.89 -18.17 9.62
CA GLY A 174 13.85 -18.55 10.66
C GLY A 174 14.95 -17.49 10.83
N GLU A 175 16.20 -17.89 10.63
CA GLU A 175 17.37 -17.01 10.70
C GLU A 175 17.68 -16.26 9.40
N GLY A 176 17.07 -16.68 8.29
CA GLY A 176 17.22 -16.02 6.99
C GLY A 176 15.99 -15.18 6.61
N MET A 177 16.11 -14.46 5.51
CA MET A 177 15.01 -13.69 4.93
C MET A 177 15.20 -13.50 3.42
N VAL A 178 14.13 -13.18 2.72
CA VAL A 178 14.16 -12.81 1.31
C VAL A 178 13.69 -11.37 1.20
N VAL A 179 14.60 -10.50 0.78
CA VAL A 179 14.27 -9.10 0.46
C VAL A 179 13.80 -9.06 -0.99
N MET A 180 12.70 -8.36 -1.21
CA MET A 180 12.06 -8.23 -2.51
C MET A 180 11.99 -6.76 -2.86
N THR A 181 12.52 -6.41 -4.02
CA THR A 181 12.38 -5.08 -4.62
C THR A 181 11.62 -5.20 -5.91
N ALA A 182 10.75 -4.23 -6.18
CA ALA A 182 9.90 -4.27 -7.36
C ALA A 182 9.80 -2.92 -8.06
N GLN A 183 9.60 -2.99 -9.37
CA GLN A 183 9.49 -1.87 -10.29
C GLN A 183 8.22 -2.00 -11.13
N LEU A 184 7.46 -0.92 -11.26
CA LEU A 184 6.35 -0.81 -12.19
C LEU A 184 6.90 -0.73 -13.62
N VAL A 185 6.47 -1.64 -14.50
CA VAL A 185 6.96 -1.73 -15.88
C VAL A 185 5.82 -1.90 -16.88
N ASP A 186 5.94 -1.27 -18.04
CA ASP A 186 5.05 -1.54 -19.16
C ASP A 186 5.51 -2.77 -19.94
N TYR A 187 4.58 -3.68 -20.23
CA TYR A 187 4.86 -4.91 -20.97
C TYR A 187 5.47 -4.63 -22.35
N ALA A 188 5.07 -3.53 -22.97
CA ALA A 188 5.60 -3.09 -24.25
C ALA A 188 7.10 -2.76 -24.20
N GLU A 189 7.59 -2.31 -23.04
CA GLU A 189 8.98 -1.91 -22.80
C GLU A 189 9.81 -3.05 -22.16
N ALA A 190 9.16 -4.14 -21.76
CA ALA A 190 9.82 -5.30 -21.18
C ALA A 190 10.72 -6.02 -22.20
N SER A 191 11.91 -6.44 -21.75
CA SER A 191 12.87 -7.21 -22.55
C SER A 191 12.29 -8.58 -22.96
N ALA A 192 12.85 -9.22 -23.99
CA ALA A 192 12.42 -10.56 -24.39
C ALA A 192 12.54 -11.59 -23.24
N GLU A 193 13.54 -11.42 -22.38
CA GLU A 193 13.75 -12.25 -21.20
C GLU A 193 12.69 -12.01 -20.12
N ASP A 194 12.34 -10.75 -19.84
CA ASP A 194 11.24 -10.41 -18.92
C ASP A 194 9.92 -11.01 -19.40
N ARG A 195 9.64 -10.91 -20.71
CA ARG A 195 8.40 -11.45 -21.31
C ARG A 195 8.32 -12.97 -21.19
N ALA A 196 9.46 -13.67 -21.23
CA ALA A 196 9.51 -15.12 -21.02
C ALA A 196 9.29 -15.54 -19.55
N ARG A 197 9.55 -14.63 -18.60
CA ARG A 197 9.47 -14.87 -17.15
C ARG A 197 8.17 -14.37 -16.50
N VAL A 198 7.16 -14.01 -17.30
CA VAL A 198 5.89 -13.47 -16.78
C VAL A 198 5.19 -14.46 -15.86
N ASN A 199 5.10 -14.07 -14.59
CA ASN A 199 4.46 -14.87 -13.55
C ASN A 199 3.03 -14.38 -13.28
N ARG A 200 2.01 -15.09 -13.78
CA ARG A 200 0.61 -14.78 -13.44
C ARG A 200 0.26 -15.22 -12.01
N ILE A 201 -0.10 -14.27 -11.15
CA ILE A 201 -0.57 -14.50 -9.78
C ILE A 201 -1.98 -15.12 -9.83
N GLY A 202 -2.38 -15.84 -8.77
CA GLY A 202 -3.76 -16.31 -8.59
C GLY A 202 -4.14 -17.61 -9.34
N ARG A 203 -3.19 -18.29 -9.99
CA ARG A 203 -3.47 -19.62 -10.56
C ARG A 203 -3.53 -20.66 -9.44
N TRP A 204 -4.65 -21.37 -9.31
CA TRP A 204 -4.93 -22.31 -8.22
C TRP A 204 -3.87 -23.40 -7.99
N TYR A 205 -3.14 -23.80 -9.03
CA TYR A 205 -2.11 -24.84 -8.96
C TYR A 205 -0.72 -24.32 -8.58
N LYS A 206 -0.53 -23.00 -8.50
CA LYS A 206 0.75 -22.42 -8.11
C LYS A 206 0.94 -22.50 -6.60
N PRO A 207 2.19 -22.66 -6.13
CA PRO A 207 2.47 -22.52 -4.72
C PRO A 207 2.11 -21.11 -4.24
N TRP A 208 1.80 -21.00 -2.95
CA TRP A 208 1.66 -19.72 -2.28
C TRP A 208 2.91 -18.85 -2.49
N PHE A 209 2.71 -17.54 -2.56
CA PHE A 209 3.79 -16.58 -2.82
C PHE A 209 4.96 -16.73 -1.84
N PHE A 210 4.67 -16.87 -0.53
CA PHE A 210 5.72 -17.05 0.48
C PHE A 210 6.53 -18.34 0.28
N SER A 211 5.89 -19.43 -0.20
CA SER A 211 6.59 -20.69 -0.50
C SER A 211 7.52 -20.53 -1.71
N HIS A 212 7.09 -19.75 -2.71
CA HIS A 212 7.94 -19.42 -3.84
C HIS A 212 9.12 -18.56 -3.41
N ALA A 213 8.90 -17.50 -2.62
CA ALA A 213 9.97 -16.69 -2.05
C ALA A 213 10.96 -17.54 -1.24
N ARG A 214 10.45 -18.44 -0.38
CA ARG A 214 11.28 -19.35 0.44
C ARG A 214 12.22 -20.22 -0.39
N SER A 215 11.79 -20.67 -1.58
CA SER A 215 12.63 -21.52 -2.44
C SER A 215 13.95 -20.85 -2.85
N PHE A 216 13.97 -19.52 -2.99
CA PHE A 216 15.21 -18.78 -3.27
C PHE A 216 16.16 -18.80 -2.08
N LEU A 217 15.63 -18.72 -0.86
CA LEU A 217 16.44 -18.82 0.35
C LEU A 217 17.00 -20.24 0.54
N GLU A 218 16.16 -21.27 0.34
CA GLU A 218 16.59 -22.68 0.43
C GLU A 218 17.71 -22.96 -0.58
N ALA A 219 17.62 -22.44 -1.80
CA ALA A 219 18.68 -22.54 -2.81
C ALA A 219 19.98 -21.83 -2.39
N ALA A 220 19.89 -20.64 -1.78
CA ALA A 220 21.04 -19.91 -1.27
C ALA A 220 21.72 -20.61 -0.06
N GLN A 221 20.92 -21.26 0.80
CA GLN A 221 21.45 -22.07 1.91
C GLN A 221 22.15 -23.33 1.40
N ALA A 222 21.60 -24.00 0.39
CA ALA A 222 22.22 -25.16 -0.24
C ALA A 222 23.56 -24.81 -0.91
N SER A 223 23.66 -23.67 -1.59
CA SER A 223 24.93 -23.25 -2.21
C SER A 223 25.99 -22.88 -1.16
N SER A 224 25.61 -22.23 -0.06
CA SER A 224 26.53 -21.88 1.04
C SER A 224 27.10 -23.09 1.77
N SER A 225 26.33 -24.18 1.90
CA SER A 225 26.78 -25.45 2.52
C SER A 225 27.62 -26.33 1.60
N SER A 226 27.55 -26.10 0.27
CA SER A 226 28.32 -26.85 -0.73
C SER A 226 29.71 -26.28 -1.04
N SER A 227 30.06 -25.10 -0.50
CA SER A 227 31.43 -24.58 -0.56
C SER A 227 32.27 -25.23 0.55
N PRO A 228 33.22 -26.14 0.23
CA PRO A 228 34.06 -26.72 1.26
C PRO A 228 34.99 -25.63 1.80
N ALA A 229 35.19 -25.64 3.12
CA ALA A 229 36.26 -24.90 3.76
C ALA A 229 37.60 -25.31 3.11
N SER A 230 38.13 -24.44 2.25
CA SER A 230 39.50 -24.54 1.76
C SER A 230 40.43 -24.01 2.85
N SER A 231 40.86 -24.90 3.75
CA SER A 231 42.04 -24.74 4.59
C SER A 231 42.39 -26.06 5.26
#